data_AF-A0A939I261-F1
#
_entry.id   AF-A0A939I261-F1
#
_cell.length_a   1.000
_cell.length_b   1.000
_cell.length_c   1.000
_cell.angle_alpha   90.00
_cell.angle_beta   90.00
_cell.angle_gamma   90.00
#
_symmetry.space_group_name_H-M   'P 1'
#
loop_
_entity.id
_entity.type
_entity.pdbx_description
1 polymer ?
#
loop_
_entity_poly.entity_id
_entity_poly.type
_entity_poly.pdbx_seq_one_letter_code
_entity_poly.pdbx_strand_id
1 'polypeptide(L)'
;MSTRSLRAVHRSLSGVLWMLLPVAVVVGLFWFGRVHTPDYETSIFGNRGEDARLLKSQLGTALLGLALIQLLLALWIYGRLPTRRAAPRAVGTTHRLVGLAAFLLSLPIARHCIVAYGVQLTPTRVALHALVGCFLYGAFVAKVIVVRHRRWPGWALPLAGGTLVTAIAVIWYAAPLWYLNGYQAPGL
;
A
#
# COMPACT_ATOMS: atom_id res chain seq x y z
N MET A 1 -30.29 33.57 -2.49
CA MET A 1 -29.60 32.33 -2.08
C MET A 1 -28.56 32.67 -1.01
N SER A 2 -28.62 32.10 0.19
CA SER A 2 -27.81 32.53 1.35
C SER A 2 -26.34 32.09 1.25
N THR A 3 -25.40 32.92 1.74
CA THR A 3 -23.95 32.63 1.79
C THR A 3 -23.58 31.35 2.55
N ARG A 4 -24.51 30.81 3.37
CA ARG A 4 -24.39 29.50 4.02
C ARG A 4 -24.59 28.32 3.05
N SER A 5 -25.49 28.46 2.08
CA SER A 5 -25.77 27.45 1.04
C SER A 5 -24.59 27.32 0.07
N LEU A 6 -24.01 28.44 -0.40
CA LEU A 6 -22.81 28.43 -1.24
C LEU A 6 -21.60 27.79 -0.53
N ARG A 7 -21.40 28.08 0.76
CA ARG A 7 -20.35 27.44 1.57
C ARG A 7 -20.61 25.96 1.81
N ALA A 8 -21.86 25.50 1.86
CA ALA A 8 -22.19 24.08 2.01
C ALA A 8 -21.93 23.31 0.71
N VAL A 9 -22.33 23.88 -0.44
CA VAL A 9 -22.06 23.31 -1.78
C VAL A 9 -20.56 23.24 -2.06
N HIS A 10 -19.81 24.32 -1.82
CA HIS A 10 -18.35 24.34 -2.00
C HIS A 10 -17.63 23.33 -1.08
N ARG A 11 -18.14 23.11 0.14
CA ARG A 11 -17.61 22.10 1.07
C ARG A 11 -17.94 20.68 0.61
N SER A 12 -19.14 20.42 0.11
CA SER A 12 -19.53 19.12 -0.46
C SER A 12 -18.69 18.77 -1.68
N LEU A 13 -18.51 19.72 -2.62
CA LEU A 13 -17.67 19.57 -3.80
C LEU A 13 -16.20 19.28 -3.43
N SER A 14 -15.66 19.98 -2.43
CA SER A 14 -14.29 19.72 -1.96
C SER A 14 -14.12 18.31 -1.37
N GLY A 15 -15.10 17.80 -0.63
CA GLY A 15 -15.05 16.46 -0.05
C GLY A 15 -15.08 15.36 -1.10
N VAL A 16 -15.93 15.51 -2.12
CA VAL A 16 -16.00 14.59 -3.27
C VAL A 16 -14.69 14.61 -4.05
N LEU A 17 -14.11 15.79 -4.29
CA LEU A 17 -12.84 15.92 -5.00
C LEU A 17 -11.69 15.18 -4.30
N TRP A 18 -11.62 15.24 -2.97
CA TRP A 18 -10.64 14.47 -2.19
C TRP A 18 -10.84 12.96 -2.31
N MET A 19 -12.09 12.48 -2.37
CA MET A 19 -12.38 11.06 -2.52
C MET A 19 -12.01 10.52 -3.92
N LEU A 20 -11.94 11.37 -4.94
CA LEU A 20 -11.53 10.97 -6.30
C LEU A 20 -10.02 10.72 -6.40
N LEU A 21 -9.21 11.33 -5.53
CA LEU A 21 -7.74 11.25 -5.62
C LEU A 21 -7.20 9.81 -5.45
N PRO A 22 -7.62 9.00 -4.45
CA PRO A 22 -7.27 7.58 -4.37
C PRO A 22 -7.59 6.82 -5.65
N VAL A 23 -8.78 7.04 -6.22
CA VAL A 23 -9.25 6.37 -7.44
C VAL A 23 -8.39 6.77 -8.62
N ALA A 24 -8.10 8.06 -8.78
CA ALA A 24 -7.23 8.58 -9.81
C ALA A 24 -5.81 7.97 -9.73
N VAL A 25 -5.29 7.73 -8.53
CA VAL A 25 -3.99 7.05 -8.35
C VAL A 25 -4.05 5.59 -8.81
N VAL A 26 -5.09 4.83 -8.42
CA VAL A 26 -5.24 3.44 -8.85
C VAL A 26 -5.36 3.36 -10.37
N VAL A 27 -6.25 4.16 -10.96
CA VAL A 27 -6.51 4.17 -12.41
C VAL A 27 -5.28 4.67 -13.17
N GLY A 28 -4.60 5.70 -12.67
CA GLY A 28 -3.40 6.26 -13.29
C GLY A 28 -2.24 5.26 -13.31
N LEU A 29 -1.99 4.57 -12.20
CA LEU A 29 -0.97 3.51 -12.14
C LEU A 29 -1.34 2.32 -13.02
N PHE A 30 -2.61 1.88 -12.98
CA PHE A 30 -3.09 0.82 -13.85
C PHE A 30 -2.90 1.19 -15.32
N TRP A 31 -3.39 2.37 -15.73
CA TRP A 31 -3.25 2.88 -17.09
C TRP A 31 -1.79 2.96 -17.51
N PHE A 32 -0.94 3.62 -16.71
CA PHE A 32 0.49 3.70 -16.98
C PHE A 32 1.11 2.31 -17.18
N GLY A 33 0.85 1.37 -16.28
CA GLY A 33 1.40 0.02 -16.40
C GLY A 33 0.85 -0.78 -17.60
N ARG A 34 -0.34 -0.45 -18.10
CA ARG A 34 -0.91 -1.08 -19.31
C ARG A 34 -0.31 -0.55 -20.60
N VAL A 35 0.04 0.74 -20.66
CA VAL A 35 0.55 1.40 -21.87
C VAL A 35 2.07 1.52 -21.91
N HIS A 36 2.73 1.44 -20.76
CA HIS A 36 4.19 1.45 -20.64
C HIS A 36 4.78 0.18 -21.28
N THR A 37 5.82 0.35 -22.11
CA THR A 37 6.57 -0.77 -22.68
C THR A 37 7.51 -1.35 -21.61
N PRO A 38 7.34 -2.61 -21.19
CA PRO A 38 8.16 -3.20 -20.13
C PRO A 38 9.65 -3.22 -20.50
N ASP A 39 10.50 -2.83 -19.55
CA ASP A 39 11.96 -2.87 -19.66
C ASP A 39 12.56 -3.87 -18.67
N TYR A 40 12.70 -5.11 -19.11
CA TYR A 40 13.20 -6.22 -18.28
C TYR A 40 14.66 -6.05 -17.83
N GLU A 41 15.41 -5.11 -18.42
CA GLU A 41 16.81 -4.80 -18.06
C GLU A 41 16.93 -3.71 -16.98
N THR A 42 15.81 -3.09 -16.60
CA THR A 42 15.76 -2.12 -15.50
C THR A 42 16.34 -2.75 -14.23
N SER A 43 17.28 -2.05 -13.58
CA SER A 43 17.92 -2.52 -12.36
C SER A 43 17.27 -1.96 -11.09
N ILE A 44 17.46 -2.66 -9.97
CA ILE A 44 17.15 -2.17 -8.62
C ILE A 44 18.40 -2.26 -7.75
N PHE A 45 18.85 -1.11 -7.25
CA PHE A 45 20.11 -1.01 -6.48
C PHE A 45 21.30 -1.69 -7.17
N GLY A 46 21.41 -1.54 -8.50
CA GLY A 46 22.49 -2.13 -9.31
C GLY A 46 22.27 -3.59 -9.73
N ASN A 47 21.29 -4.30 -9.16
CA ASN A 47 21.00 -5.70 -9.48
C ASN A 47 20.04 -5.81 -10.67
N ARG A 48 20.22 -6.85 -11.50
CA ARG A 48 19.41 -7.15 -12.70
C ARG A 48 18.98 -8.62 -12.71
N GLY A 49 18.05 -8.97 -13.61
CA GLY A 49 17.65 -10.36 -13.83
C GLY A 49 17.26 -11.10 -12.55
N GLU A 50 17.87 -12.26 -12.32
CA GLU A 50 17.61 -13.07 -11.12
C GLU A 50 18.03 -12.39 -9.81
N ASP A 51 19.16 -11.69 -9.78
CA ASP A 51 19.61 -10.98 -8.57
C ASP A 51 18.61 -9.87 -8.19
N ALA A 52 18.04 -9.17 -9.19
CA ALA A 52 16.97 -8.21 -8.95
C ALA A 52 15.71 -8.89 -8.41
N ARG A 53 15.34 -10.08 -8.89
CA ARG A 53 14.17 -10.83 -8.41
C ARG A 53 14.37 -11.32 -6.97
N LEU A 54 15.56 -11.83 -6.65
CA LEU A 54 15.92 -12.24 -5.29
C LEU A 54 15.88 -11.04 -4.34
N LEU A 55 16.55 -9.94 -4.68
CA LEU A 55 16.56 -8.73 -3.86
C LEU A 55 15.13 -8.18 -3.66
N LYS A 56 14.31 -8.13 -4.72
CA LYS A 56 12.91 -7.70 -4.59
C LYS A 56 12.09 -8.61 -3.68
N SER A 57 12.35 -9.90 -3.71
CA SER A 57 11.68 -10.86 -2.83
C SER A 57 12.09 -10.67 -1.37
N GLN A 58 13.38 -10.41 -1.11
CA GLN A 58 13.88 -10.06 0.23
C GLN A 58 13.29 -8.74 0.74
N LEU A 59 13.28 -7.69 -0.10
CA LEU A 59 12.68 -6.39 0.24
C LEU A 59 11.16 -6.50 0.45
N GLY A 60 10.47 -7.33 -0.35
CA GLY A 60 9.06 -7.61 -0.17
C GLY A 60 8.76 -8.33 1.15
N THR A 61 9.61 -9.29 1.56
CA THR A 61 9.52 -9.94 2.87
C THR A 61 9.78 -8.96 4.02
N ALA A 62 10.78 -8.10 3.88
CA ALA A 62 11.03 -7.03 4.85
C ALA A 62 9.83 -6.07 4.96
N LEU A 63 9.21 -5.70 3.83
CA LEU A 63 8.01 -4.87 3.78
C LEU A 63 6.82 -5.54 4.50
N LEU A 64 6.62 -6.85 4.31
CA LEU A 64 5.62 -7.61 5.06
C LEU A 64 5.91 -7.58 6.57
N GLY A 65 7.17 -7.78 6.97
CA GLY A 65 7.59 -7.68 8.37
C GLY A 65 7.26 -6.31 8.98
N LEU A 66 7.55 -5.22 8.28
CA LEU A 66 7.18 -3.86 8.71
C LEU A 66 5.65 -3.68 8.81
N ALA A 67 4.89 -4.26 7.89
CA ALA A 67 3.43 -4.23 7.92
C ALA A 67 2.84 -5.00 9.13
N LEU A 68 3.44 -6.13 9.50
CA LEU A 68 3.06 -6.87 10.70
C LEU A 68 3.39 -6.07 11.98
N ILE A 69 4.56 -5.42 12.03
CA ILE A 69 4.90 -4.51 13.13
C ILE A 69 3.90 -3.34 13.19
N GLN A 70 3.51 -2.76 12.05
CA GLN A 70 2.47 -1.74 11.99
C GLN A 70 1.15 -2.22 12.60
N LEU A 71 0.72 -3.44 12.25
CA LEU A 71 -0.50 -4.05 12.76
C LEU A 71 -0.43 -4.23 14.28
N LEU A 72 0.67 -4.78 14.80
CA LEU A 72 0.87 -4.97 16.25
C LEU A 72 0.86 -3.64 17.01
N LEU A 73 1.54 -2.62 16.51
CA LEU A 73 1.54 -1.28 17.10
C LEU A 73 0.14 -0.66 17.07
N ALA A 74 -0.60 -0.84 15.98
CA ALA A 74 -1.99 -0.37 15.87
C ALA A 74 -2.90 -1.09 16.87
N LEU A 75 -2.83 -2.42 16.98
CA LEU A 75 -3.59 -3.19 17.96
C LEU A 75 -3.30 -2.73 19.38
N TRP A 76 -2.05 -2.37 19.70
CA TRP A 76 -1.72 -1.80 21.01
C TRP A 76 -2.37 -0.42 21.22
N ILE A 77 -2.26 0.48 20.24
CA ILE A 77 -2.85 1.83 20.28
C ILE A 77 -4.37 1.76 20.49
N TYR A 78 -5.04 0.82 19.84
CA TYR A 78 -6.48 0.62 19.94
C TYR A 78 -6.91 -0.30 21.11
N GLY A 79 -5.98 -0.69 22.00
CA GLY A 79 -6.30 -1.49 23.19
C GLY A 79 -6.79 -2.90 22.89
N ARG A 80 -6.38 -3.48 21.76
CA ARG A 80 -6.77 -4.82 21.29
C ARG A 80 -5.76 -5.90 21.62
N LEU A 81 -4.63 -5.56 22.24
CA LEU A 81 -3.67 -6.54 22.74
C LEU A 81 -4.08 -7.04 24.13
N PRO A 82 -3.77 -8.30 24.48
CA PRO A 82 -4.05 -8.87 25.81
C PRO A 82 -3.10 -8.35 26.90
N THR A 83 -2.74 -7.06 26.86
CA THR A 83 -1.85 -6.42 27.83
C THR A 83 -2.65 -5.51 28.75
N ARG A 84 -2.31 -5.48 30.04
CA ARG A 84 -2.94 -4.58 31.02
C ARG A 84 -2.44 -3.12 30.93
N ARG A 85 -1.52 -2.82 30.02
CA ARG A 85 -0.84 -1.52 29.91
C ARG A 85 -1.34 -0.74 28.70
N ALA A 86 -1.87 0.46 28.96
CA ALA A 86 -2.17 1.42 27.90
C ALA A 86 -0.91 1.72 27.07
N ALA A 87 -1.09 1.94 25.77
CA ALA A 87 0.03 2.24 24.87
C ALA A 87 0.74 3.54 25.28
N PRO A 88 2.05 3.50 25.58
CA PRO A 88 2.82 4.72 25.83
C PRO A 88 2.81 5.65 24.61
N ARG A 89 3.01 6.95 24.82
CA ARG A 89 3.09 7.96 23.73
C ARG A 89 4.11 7.59 22.64
N ALA A 90 5.22 6.94 23.04
CA ALA A 90 6.25 6.46 22.14
C ALA A 90 5.71 5.47 21.08
N VAL A 91 4.74 4.62 21.42
CA VAL A 91 4.14 3.65 20.49
C VAL A 91 3.50 4.34 19.29
N GLY A 92 2.81 5.47 19.52
CA GLY A 92 2.23 6.26 18.44
C GLY A 92 3.29 6.88 17.52
N THR A 93 4.42 7.33 18.08
CA THR A 93 5.56 7.82 17.28
C THR A 93 6.21 6.70 16.50
N THR A 94 6.49 5.56 17.14
CA THR A 94 7.04 4.36 16.48
C THR A 94 6.13 3.87 15.36
N HIS A 95 4.81 3.86 15.57
CA HIS A 95 3.84 3.50 14.53
C HIS A 95 3.97 4.41 13.31
N ARG A 96 4.11 5.73 13.48
CA ARG A 96 4.31 6.65 12.35
C ARG A 96 5.65 6.43 11.65
N LEU A 97 6.74 6.26 12.39
CA LEU A 97 8.08 6.08 11.83
C LEU A 97 8.21 4.76 11.06
N VAL A 98 7.73 3.66 11.63
CA VAL A 98 7.70 2.36 10.95
C VAL A 98 6.80 2.41 9.72
N GLY A 99 5.67 3.13 9.78
CA GLY A 99 4.78 3.33 8.65
C GLY A 99 5.43 4.12 7.52
N LEU A 100 6.21 5.16 7.85
CA LEU A 100 7.01 5.91 6.89
C LEU A 100 8.10 5.03 6.28
N ALA A 101 8.82 4.25 7.09
CA ALA A 101 9.85 3.33 6.61
C ALA A 101 9.26 2.29 5.64
N ALA A 102 8.10 1.71 5.97
CA ALA A 102 7.40 0.77 5.09
C ALA A 102 7.01 1.42 3.75
N PHE A 103 6.48 2.64 3.78
CA PHE A 103 6.14 3.37 2.56
C PHE A 103 7.39 3.68 1.72
N LEU A 104 8.45 4.19 2.33
CA LEU A 104 9.70 4.49 1.61
C LEU A 104 10.34 3.24 1.01
N LEU A 105 10.28 2.10 1.72
CA LEU A 105 10.76 0.81 1.23
C LEU A 105 9.94 0.31 0.03
N SER A 106 8.62 0.56 0.01
CA SER A 106 7.76 0.10 -1.08
C SER A 106 7.97 0.88 -2.38
N LEU A 107 8.42 2.13 -2.33
CA LEU A 107 8.62 2.99 -3.51
C LEU A 107 9.60 2.41 -4.54
N PRO A 108 10.86 2.06 -4.20
CA PRO A 108 11.79 1.49 -5.18
C PRO A 108 11.30 0.13 -5.71
N ILE A 109 10.66 -0.69 -4.86
CA ILE A 109 10.08 -1.98 -5.27
C ILE A 109 9.00 -1.74 -6.34
N ALA A 110 8.06 -0.85 -6.06
CA ALA A 110 6.94 -0.57 -6.96
C ALA A 110 7.38 0.09 -8.26
N ARG A 111 8.32 1.05 -8.19
CA ARG A 111 8.93 1.67 -9.38
C ARG A 111 9.52 0.59 -10.27
N HIS A 112 10.33 -0.31 -9.72
CA HIS A 112 10.91 -1.38 -10.53
C HIS A 112 9.83 -2.33 -11.05
N CYS A 113 8.81 -2.71 -10.26
CA CYS A 113 7.74 -3.58 -10.75
C CYS A 113 7.05 -2.99 -11.97
N ILE A 114 6.61 -1.73 -11.88
CA ILE A 114 5.79 -1.12 -12.92
C ILE A 114 6.60 -0.78 -14.18
N VAL A 115 7.87 -0.39 -14.03
CA VAL A 115 8.75 -0.09 -15.18
C VAL A 115 9.25 -1.36 -15.85
N ALA A 116 9.66 -2.36 -15.07
CA ALA A 116 10.27 -3.56 -15.64
C ALA A 116 9.23 -4.51 -16.26
N TYR A 117 8.02 -4.57 -15.70
CA TYR A 117 7.03 -5.59 -16.06
C TYR A 117 5.68 -5.03 -16.55
N GLY A 118 5.37 -3.78 -16.21
CA GLY A 118 4.05 -3.19 -16.46
C GLY A 118 2.93 -3.85 -15.64
N VAL A 119 1.69 -3.72 -16.13
CA VAL A 119 0.50 -4.39 -15.60
C VAL A 119 0.08 -5.46 -16.59
N GLN A 120 0.17 -6.71 -16.16
CA GLN A 120 -0.28 -7.88 -16.92
C GLN A 120 -1.43 -8.56 -16.18
N LEU A 121 -2.43 -9.05 -16.93
CA LEU A 121 -3.64 -9.67 -16.38
C LEU A 121 -3.60 -11.21 -16.44
N THR A 122 -2.51 -11.78 -16.95
CA THR A 122 -2.29 -13.22 -17.04
C THR A 122 -0.82 -13.54 -16.77
N PRO A 123 -0.51 -14.64 -16.07
CA PRO A 123 -1.43 -15.52 -15.33
C PRO A 123 -2.02 -14.84 -14.08
N THR A 124 -3.00 -15.49 -13.43
CA THR A 124 -3.75 -14.96 -12.26
C THR A 124 -2.86 -14.35 -11.18
N ARG A 125 -1.75 -15.02 -10.83
CA ARG A 125 -0.77 -14.52 -9.87
C ARG A 125 -0.22 -13.13 -10.24
N VAL A 126 0.14 -12.93 -11.51
CA VAL A 126 0.70 -11.66 -12.00
C VAL A 126 -0.38 -10.58 -12.01
N ALA A 127 -1.60 -10.93 -12.41
CA ALA A 127 -2.76 -10.04 -12.32
C ALA A 127 -3.00 -9.58 -10.88
N LEU A 128 -2.98 -10.52 -9.93
CA LEU A 128 -3.16 -10.24 -8.52
C LEU A 128 -2.09 -9.29 -8.00
N HIS A 129 -0.81 -9.55 -8.29
CA HIS A 129 0.29 -8.66 -7.91
C HIS A 129 0.12 -7.24 -8.47
N ALA A 130 -0.16 -7.13 -9.78
CA ALA A 130 -0.23 -5.84 -10.46
C ALA A 130 -1.45 -5.01 -10.01
N LEU A 131 -2.64 -5.63 -9.94
CA LEU A 131 -3.88 -4.96 -9.55
C LEU A 131 -3.83 -4.53 -8.08
N VAL A 132 -3.39 -5.42 -7.18
CA VAL A 132 -3.29 -5.10 -5.75
C VAL A 132 -2.17 -4.09 -5.51
N GLY A 133 -1.08 -4.12 -6.30
CA GLY A 133 -0.04 -3.09 -6.29
C GLY A 133 -0.57 -1.70 -6.62
N CYS A 134 -1.40 -1.57 -7.66
CA CYS A 134 -2.06 -0.30 -7.99
C CYS A 134 -3.01 0.16 -6.88
N PHE A 135 -3.83 -0.77 -6.37
CA PHE A 135 -4.77 -0.52 -5.29
C PHE A 135 -4.08 -0.07 -3.99
N LEU A 136 -2.92 -0.65 -3.64
CA LEU A 136 -2.15 -0.31 -2.44
C LEU A 136 -1.84 1.19 -2.38
N TYR A 137 -1.39 1.79 -3.48
CA TYR A 137 -1.06 3.21 -3.52
C TYR A 137 -2.31 4.11 -3.43
N GLY A 138 -3.42 3.71 -4.06
CA GLY A 138 -4.71 4.38 -3.86
C GLY A 138 -5.17 4.33 -2.39
N ALA A 139 -5.12 3.15 -1.77
CA ALA A 139 -5.44 2.95 -0.36
C ALA A 139 -4.52 3.77 0.56
N PHE A 140 -3.25 3.95 0.19
CA PHE A 140 -2.31 4.79 0.94
C PHE A 140 -2.72 6.27 0.87
N VAL A 141 -3.06 6.76 -0.32
CA VAL A 141 -3.60 8.13 -0.48
C VAL A 141 -4.88 8.30 0.32
N ALA A 142 -5.80 7.32 0.29
CA ALA A 142 -7.01 7.35 1.10
C ALA A 142 -6.69 7.44 2.60
N LYS A 143 -5.74 6.63 3.10
CA LYS A 143 -5.28 6.71 4.50
C LYS A 143 -4.77 8.11 4.85
N VAL A 144 -3.94 8.72 3.99
CA VAL A 144 -3.40 10.07 4.23
C VAL A 144 -4.53 11.11 4.33
N ILE A 145 -5.54 11.01 3.46
CA ILE A 145 -6.72 11.88 3.51
C ILE A 145 -7.48 11.67 4.82
N VAL A 146 -7.77 10.43 5.21
CA VAL A 146 -8.47 10.14 6.47
C VAL A 146 -7.71 10.70 7.67
N VAL A 147 -6.38 10.57 7.72
CA VAL A 147 -5.54 11.13 8.80
C VAL A 147 -5.59 12.66 8.85
N ARG A 148 -5.62 13.33 7.69
CA ARG A 148 -5.60 14.80 7.61
C ARG A 148 -6.97 15.43 7.90
N HIS A 149 -8.06 14.70 7.69
CA HIS A 149 -9.42 15.22 7.90
C HIS A 149 -10.03 14.69 9.21
N ARG A 150 -10.14 15.55 10.22
CA ARG A 150 -10.70 15.21 11.55
C ARG A 150 -12.19 14.83 11.61
N ARG A 151 -12.88 14.70 10.46
CA ARG A 151 -14.33 14.50 10.38
C ARG A 151 -14.74 13.05 10.11
N TRP A 152 -13.78 12.16 9.92
CA TRP A 152 -14.04 10.76 9.62
C TRP A 152 -14.33 9.96 10.90
N PRO A 153 -15.19 8.94 10.82
CA PRO A 153 -15.51 8.10 11.98
C PRO A 153 -14.26 7.35 12.46
N GLY A 154 -14.20 7.04 13.74
CA GLY A 154 -13.02 6.41 14.38
C GLY A 154 -12.62 5.05 13.79
N TRP A 155 -13.51 4.36 13.06
CA TRP A 155 -13.22 3.10 12.39
C TRP A 155 -12.51 3.27 11.03
N ALA A 156 -12.55 4.46 10.42
CA ALA A 156 -12.00 4.68 9.08
C ALA A 156 -10.47 4.49 9.05
N LEU A 157 -9.77 4.90 10.10
CA LEU A 157 -8.31 4.74 10.23
C LEU A 157 -7.89 3.27 10.37
N PRO A 158 -8.49 2.47 11.29
CA PRO A 158 -8.26 1.03 11.34
C PRO A 158 -8.56 0.32 10.03
N LEU A 159 -9.66 0.66 9.35
CA LEU A 159 -10.03 0.03 8.09
C LEU A 159 -8.97 0.32 7.02
N ALA A 160 -8.62 1.59 6.81
CA ALA A 160 -7.60 1.97 5.83
C ALA A 160 -6.23 1.35 6.15
N GLY A 161 -5.84 1.29 7.42
CA GLY A 161 -4.62 0.62 7.88
C GLY A 161 -4.65 -0.89 7.62
N GLY A 162 -5.76 -1.56 7.94
CA GLY A 162 -5.96 -2.99 7.68
C GLY A 162 -5.91 -3.31 6.19
N THR A 163 -6.56 -2.50 5.35
CA THR A 163 -6.51 -2.63 3.89
C THR A 163 -5.07 -2.60 3.35
N LEU A 164 -4.21 -1.72 3.86
CA LEU A 164 -2.80 -1.67 3.46
C LEU A 164 -2.05 -2.94 3.86
N VAL A 165 -2.24 -3.43 5.09
CA VAL A 165 -1.59 -4.66 5.57
C VAL A 165 -2.04 -5.86 4.73
N THR A 166 -3.34 -5.99 4.46
CA THR A 166 -3.87 -7.05 3.59
C THR A 166 -3.32 -6.95 2.18
N ALA A 167 -3.28 -5.76 1.58
CA ALA A 167 -2.73 -5.58 0.24
C ALA A 167 -1.24 -5.96 0.18
N ILE A 168 -0.44 -5.57 1.17
CA ILE A 168 0.98 -5.98 1.27
C ILE A 168 1.11 -7.49 1.38
N ALA A 169 0.28 -8.14 2.21
CA ALA A 169 0.31 -9.60 2.37
C ALA A 169 -0.05 -10.33 1.06
N VAL A 170 -1.06 -9.86 0.33
CA VAL A 170 -1.45 -10.42 -0.97
C VAL A 170 -0.36 -10.23 -2.03
N ILE A 171 0.25 -9.03 -2.09
CA ILE A 171 1.37 -8.75 -2.99
C ILE A 171 2.57 -9.65 -2.66
N TRP A 172 2.86 -9.84 -1.37
CA TRP A 172 3.93 -10.70 -0.89
C TRP A 172 3.70 -12.16 -1.29
N TYR A 173 2.48 -12.66 -1.07
CA TYR A 173 2.08 -14.01 -1.44
C TYR A 173 2.20 -14.25 -2.96
N ALA A 174 1.78 -13.28 -3.78
CA ALA A 174 1.80 -13.38 -5.24
C ALA A 174 3.20 -13.25 -5.89
N ALA A 175 4.21 -12.75 -5.18
CA ALA A 175 5.53 -12.50 -5.78
C ALA A 175 6.71 -12.95 -4.88
N PRO A 176 7.07 -12.26 -3.77
CA PRO A 176 8.12 -12.71 -2.87
C PRO A 176 8.01 -14.16 -2.42
N LEU A 177 6.84 -14.59 -1.89
CA LEU A 177 6.67 -15.98 -1.45
C LEU A 177 6.82 -16.93 -2.64
N TRP A 178 6.13 -16.66 -3.74
CA TRP A 178 6.22 -17.47 -4.95
C TRP A 178 7.68 -17.70 -5.36
N TYR A 179 8.48 -16.64 -5.41
CA TYR A 179 9.90 -16.72 -5.77
C TYR A 179 10.72 -17.52 -4.74
N LEU A 180 10.57 -17.19 -3.46
CA LEU A 180 11.32 -17.83 -2.36
C LEU A 180 10.91 -19.28 -2.10
N ASN A 181 9.72 -19.68 -2.56
CA ASN A 181 9.16 -21.01 -2.42
C ASN A 181 9.32 -21.84 -3.71
N GLY A 182 10.44 -21.68 -4.42
CA GLY A 182 10.75 -22.47 -5.61
C GLY A 182 9.74 -22.31 -6.75
N TYR A 183 9.23 -21.08 -6.95
CA TYR A 183 8.23 -20.74 -7.96
C TYR A 183 6.85 -21.39 -7.74
N GLN A 184 6.48 -21.60 -6.48
CA GLN A 184 5.17 -22.17 -6.09
C GLN A 184 4.37 -21.19 -5.21
N ALA A 185 3.11 -20.94 -5.60
CA ALA A 185 2.13 -20.19 -4.81
C ALA A 185 0.87 -21.06 -4.67
N PRO A 186 0.72 -21.82 -3.57
CA PRO A 186 -0.36 -22.81 -3.47
C PRO A 186 -1.74 -22.20 -3.68
N GLY A 187 -2.43 -22.57 -4.75
CA GLY A 187 -3.75 -22.03 -5.11
C GLY A 187 -3.76 -20.90 -6.15
N LEU A 188 -2.61 -20.54 -6.73
CA LEU A 188 -2.47 -19.55 -7.82
C LEU A 188 -1.67 -20.05 -9.02
#